data_AF-A0A9W6Y9L2-F1
#
_entry.id   AF-A0A9W6Y9L2-F1
#
_cell.length_a   1.000
_cell.length_b   1.000
_cell.length_c   1.000
_cell.angle_alpha   90.00
_cell.angle_beta   90.00
_cell.angle_gamma   90.00
#
_symmetry.space_group_name_H-M   'P 1'
#
loop_
_entity.id
_entity.type
_entity.pdbx_description
1 polymer ?
#
loop_
_entity_poly.entity_id
_entity_poly.type
_entity_poly.pdbx_seq_one_letter_code
_entity_poly.pdbx_strand_id
1 'polypeptide(L)'
;MEHWGGDVPLIGVVPNLPALSNPSMLDFEGLFRTRMLTDRSRRFQQYNKTTLVTAGLRRFLSKLTAPDFEHTLFVTHVSRNDIILGFLSHAQNFELTMKRPYGGGLILTGSPSDDQPQDYIMNIIKNASAPVLYVPTTTFAAMEKITHFTGTSSPFQVSYWSASHLSTPPQPSSIPPMSKRCTRAGSTTRATLTSTPSSSNRQPATAWTQGNNSSLPPT
;
A
#
# COMPACT_ATOMS: atom_id res chain seq x y z
N MET A 1 -34.74 -5.60 49.38
CA MET A 1 -33.63 -5.31 48.46
C MET A 1 -32.43 -4.99 49.31
N GLU A 2 -31.53 -5.97 49.44
CA GLU A 2 -30.31 -5.88 50.23
C GLU A 2 -29.37 -4.82 49.66
N HIS A 3 -28.77 -4.14 50.61
CA HIS A 3 -27.94 -2.95 50.53
C HIS A 3 -26.53 -3.43 50.20
N TRP A 4 -26.08 -3.16 48.98
CA TRP A 4 -24.67 -3.27 48.65
C TRP A 4 -23.89 -2.31 49.57
N GLY A 5 -23.06 -2.88 50.44
CA GLY A 5 -22.31 -2.17 51.46
C GLY A 5 -21.51 -1.01 50.86
N GLY A 6 -21.56 0.14 51.54
CA GLY A 6 -20.94 1.41 51.14
C GLY A 6 -19.40 1.44 51.21
N ASP A 7 -18.74 0.32 50.91
CA ASP A 7 -17.28 0.18 51.00
C ASP A 7 -16.70 -0.71 49.88
N VAL A 8 -17.39 -0.79 48.73
CA VAL A 8 -16.78 -1.31 47.50
C VAL A 8 -16.14 -0.12 46.79
N PRO A 9 -14.80 0.07 46.82
CA PRO A 9 -14.19 1.04 45.94
C PRO A 9 -14.55 0.63 44.52
N LEU A 10 -15.13 1.55 43.75
CA LEU A 10 -15.31 1.44 42.31
C LEU A 10 -13.89 1.36 41.68
N ILE A 11 -13.26 0.19 41.76
CA ILE A 11 -12.00 -0.11 41.10
C ILE A 11 -12.30 -0.17 39.62
N GLY A 12 -11.83 0.85 38.90
CA GLY A 12 -11.49 0.74 37.49
C GLY A 12 -12.68 0.80 36.55
N VAL A 13 -13.35 1.95 36.47
CA VAL A 13 -13.78 2.41 35.13
C VAL A 13 -12.50 2.59 34.34
N VAL A 14 -12.17 1.60 33.50
CA VAL A 14 -11.07 1.68 32.53
C VAL A 14 -11.48 2.73 31.51
N PRO A 15 -10.95 3.96 31.57
CA PRO A 15 -11.35 4.99 30.64
C PRO A 15 -10.75 4.62 29.30
N ASN A 16 -11.59 4.51 28.27
CA ASN A 16 -11.20 4.29 26.88
C ASN A 16 -10.80 2.84 26.51
N LEU A 17 -11.78 1.92 26.59
CA LEU A 17 -11.69 0.56 26.04
C LEU A 17 -11.10 0.50 24.61
N PRO A 18 -11.50 1.38 23.67
CA PRO A 18 -10.94 1.37 22.30
C PRO A 18 -9.44 1.63 22.25
N ALA A 19 -8.94 2.58 23.02
CA ALA A 19 -7.51 2.88 23.08
C ALA A 19 -6.70 1.76 23.74
N LEU A 20 -7.32 0.91 24.55
CA LEU A 20 -6.64 -0.24 25.16
C LEU A 20 -6.80 -1.53 24.34
N SER A 21 -7.83 -1.61 23.49
CA SER A 21 -8.09 -2.81 22.68
C SER A 21 -7.28 -2.86 21.39
N ASN A 22 -6.79 -1.71 20.91
CA ASN A 22 -6.09 -1.64 19.63
C ASN A 22 -4.59 -1.89 19.80
N PRO A 23 -4.02 -2.86 19.05
CA PRO A 23 -2.61 -3.15 19.13
C PRO A 23 -1.78 -1.98 18.56
N SER A 24 -0.68 -1.70 19.24
CA SER A 24 0.31 -0.71 18.82
C SER A 24 1.46 -1.33 18.02
N MET A 25 2.26 -0.50 17.36
CA MET A 25 3.47 -1.01 16.67
C MET A 25 4.44 -1.71 17.63
N LEU A 26 4.54 -1.26 18.88
CA LEU A 26 5.30 -1.92 19.95
C LEU A 26 4.84 -3.36 20.18
N ASP A 27 3.54 -3.60 20.16
CA ASP A 27 2.98 -4.93 20.39
C ASP A 27 3.35 -5.88 19.25
N PHE A 28 3.38 -5.37 18.00
CA PHE A 28 3.84 -6.14 16.84
C PHE A 28 5.35 -6.41 16.87
N GLU A 29 6.17 -5.47 17.34
CA GLU A 29 7.59 -5.74 17.60
C GLU A 29 7.78 -6.87 18.62
N GLY A 30 6.98 -6.87 19.69
CA GLY A 30 6.98 -7.95 20.70
C GLY A 30 6.52 -9.28 20.12
N LEU A 31 5.44 -9.28 19.34
CA LEU A 31 4.87 -10.46 18.68
C LEU A 31 5.88 -11.13 17.74
N PHE A 32 6.60 -10.34 16.95
CA PHE A 32 7.54 -10.85 15.95
C PHE A 32 8.99 -10.93 16.45
N ARG A 33 9.29 -10.37 17.63
CA ARG A 33 10.65 -10.23 18.18
C ARG A 33 11.58 -9.48 17.24
N THR A 34 11.05 -8.46 16.56
CA THR A 34 11.78 -7.62 15.61
C THR A 34 11.76 -6.16 16.06
N ARG A 35 12.42 -5.29 15.29
CA ARG A 35 12.45 -3.85 15.54
C ARG A 35 11.96 -3.11 14.31
N MET A 36 11.28 -2.00 14.55
CA MET A 36 10.86 -1.06 13.54
C MET A 36 12.09 -0.51 12.80
N LEU A 37 11.95 -0.35 11.49
CA LEU A 37 12.98 0.18 10.61
C LEU A 37 13.06 1.71 10.65
N THR A 38 11.94 2.36 10.97
CA THR A 38 11.80 3.82 11.06
C THR A 38 12.08 4.34 12.47
N ASP A 39 12.06 5.66 12.63
CA ASP A 39 12.23 6.29 13.94
C ASP A 39 11.18 5.86 14.98
N ARG A 40 11.60 5.78 16.24
CA ARG A 40 10.81 5.27 17.36
C ARG A 40 9.74 6.24 17.87
N SER A 41 9.70 7.48 17.37
CA SER A 41 8.69 8.48 17.75
C SER A 41 7.25 7.99 17.60
N ARG A 42 6.99 7.04 16.69
CA ARG A 42 5.66 6.47 16.42
C ARG A 42 5.49 5.02 16.83
N ARG A 43 6.33 4.53 17.75
CA ARG A 43 6.29 3.15 18.23
C ARG A 43 4.99 2.79 18.97
N PHE A 44 4.33 3.77 19.59
CA PHE A 44 3.07 3.58 20.32
C PHE A 44 1.82 3.86 19.45
N GLN A 45 2.00 4.06 18.15
CA GLN A 45 0.88 4.27 17.24
C GLN A 45 0.00 3.02 17.20
N GLN A 46 -1.30 3.22 17.38
CA GLN A 46 -2.32 2.17 17.45
C GLN A 46 -3.02 1.99 16.11
N TYR A 47 -3.46 0.76 15.84
CA TYR A 47 -4.13 0.41 14.61
C TYR A 47 -5.47 -0.26 14.89
N ASN A 48 -6.52 0.22 14.23
CA ASN A 48 -7.88 -0.30 14.39
C ASN A 48 -8.15 -1.48 13.44
N LYS A 49 -7.31 -1.64 12.41
CA LYS A 49 -7.48 -2.67 11.40
C LYS A 49 -6.13 -3.16 10.91
N THR A 50 -6.04 -4.44 10.60
CA THR A 50 -4.92 -5.01 9.85
C THR A 50 -5.40 -5.55 8.51
N THR A 51 -4.72 -5.20 7.42
CA THR A 51 -5.10 -5.64 6.07
C THR A 51 -3.89 -6.10 5.28
N LEU A 52 -4.00 -7.28 4.68
CA LEU A 52 -3.02 -7.78 3.73
C LEU A 52 -3.16 -7.07 2.37
N VAL A 53 -2.06 -6.52 1.86
CA VAL A 53 -2.01 -5.86 0.55
C VAL A 53 -1.73 -6.91 -0.53
N THR A 54 -2.80 -7.39 -1.16
CA THR A 54 -2.76 -8.30 -2.31
C THR A 54 -2.96 -7.59 -3.65
N ALA A 55 -3.42 -6.34 -3.64
CA ALA A 55 -3.81 -5.61 -4.84
C ALA A 55 -2.63 -4.91 -5.53
N GLY A 56 -2.84 -4.49 -6.78
CA GLY A 56 -1.91 -3.60 -7.49
C GLY A 56 -1.86 -2.20 -6.90
N LEU A 57 -0.78 -1.47 -7.17
CA LEU A 57 -0.49 -0.14 -6.62
C LEU A 57 -1.67 0.84 -6.70
N ARG A 58 -2.27 1.01 -7.88
CA ARG A 58 -3.39 1.97 -8.09
C ARG A 58 -4.51 1.77 -7.07
N ARG A 59 -4.86 0.52 -6.82
CA ARG A 59 -5.96 0.16 -5.92
C ARG A 59 -5.58 0.29 -4.46
N PHE A 60 -4.32 0.01 -4.15
CA PHE A 60 -3.76 0.26 -2.83
C PHE A 60 -3.79 1.77 -2.50
N LEU A 61 -3.36 2.63 -3.42
CA LEU A 61 -3.42 4.08 -3.25
C LEU A 61 -4.85 4.59 -3.05
N SER A 62 -5.82 4.06 -3.80
CA SER A 62 -7.25 4.39 -3.58
C SER A 62 -7.73 4.00 -2.19
N LYS A 63 -7.19 2.93 -1.59
CA LYS A 63 -7.49 2.55 -0.21
C LYS A 63 -6.85 3.49 0.80
N LEU A 64 -5.59 3.90 0.58
CA LEU A 64 -4.89 4.79 1.51
C LEU A 64 -5.61 6.14 1.67
N THR A 65 -6.22 6.65 0.60
CA THR A 65 -6.99 7.90 0.63
C THR A 65 -8.36 7.77 1.30
N ALA A 66 -8.87 6.55 1.50
CA ALA A 66 -10.18 6.36 2.11
C ALA A 66 -10.09 6.53 3.66
N PRO A 67 -11.03 7.27 4.27
CA PRO A 67 -10.97 7.59 5.70
C PRO A 67 -11.03 6.35 6.60
N ASP A 68 -11.75 5.31 6.17
CA ASP A 68 -11.87 4.03 6.89
C ASP A 68 -10.53 3.31 7.06
N PHE A 69 -9.52 3.68 6.28
CA PHE A 69 -8.20 3.05 6.28
C PHE A 69 -7.10 3.93 6.90
N GLU A 70 -7.44 5.10 7.44
CA GLU A 70 -6.46 6.03 8.00
C GLU A 70 -5.65 5.42 9.16
N HIS A 71 -6.28 4.59 10.00
CA HIS A 71 -5.64 3.89 11.12
C HIS A 71 -5.46 2.39 10.85
N THR A 72 -5.06 2.04 9.63
CA THR A 72 -4.85 0.64 9.22
C THR A 72 -3.37 0.28 9.18
N LEU A 73 -3.07 -0.92 9.68
CA LEU A 73 -1.81 -1.61 9.52
C LEU A 73 -1.84 -2.44 8.24
N PHE A 74 -1.00 -2.09 7.28
CA PHE A 74 -0.89 -2.80 6.01
C PHE A 74 0.22 -3.83 6.09
N VAL A 75 -0.04 -5.05 5.65
CA VAL A 75 0.96 -6.11 5.55
C VAL A 75 1.26 -6.34 4.07
N THR A 76 2.53 -6.36 3.68
CA THR A 76 2.92 -6.67 2.31
C THR A 76 4.23 -7.46 2.26
N HIS A 77 4.50 -8.07 1.11
CA HIS A 77 5.78 -8.71 0.87
C HIS A 77 6.83 -7.65 0.55
N VAL A 78 8.03 -7.83 1.07
CA VAL A 78 9.17 -6.93 0.91
C VAL A 78 9.60 -6.71 -0.55
N SER A 79 9.34 -7.67 -1.43
CA SER A 79 9.59 -7.53 -2.88
C SER A 79 8.65 -6.53 -3.58
N ARG A 80 7.56 -6.09 -2.94
CA ARG A 80 6.61 -5.11 -3.48
C ARG A 80 7.08 -3.67 -3.29
N ASN A 81 8.19 -3.33 -3.93
CA ASN A 81 8.81 -2.00 -3.88
C ASN A 81 7.83 -0.87 -4.26
N ASP A 82 6.94 -1.15 -5.22
CA ASP A 82 5.88 -0.23 -5.66
C ASP A 82 4.93 0.14 -4.51
N ILE A 83 4.53 -0.84 -3.70
CA ILE A 83 3.65 -0.66 -2.55
C ILE A 83 4.37 0.10 -1.43
N ILE A 84 5.63 -0.25 -1.17
CA ILE A 84 6.44 0.42 -0.15
C ILE A 84 6.56 1.91 -0.48
N LEU A 85 7.01 2.23 -1.70
CA LEU A 85 7.16 3.61 -2.13
C LEU A 85 5.82 4.36 -2.20
N GLY A 86 4.77 3.70 -2.69
CA GLY A 86 3.43 4.28 -2.73
C GLY A 86 2.89 4.64 -1.35
N PHE A 87 3.11 3.76 -0.36
CA PHE A 87 2.74 4.02 1.04
C PHE A 87 3.51 5.20 1.63
N LEU A 88 4.84 5.19 1.49
CA LEU A 88 5.70 6.24 2.05
C LEU A 88 5.40 7.61 1.42
N SER A 89 5.23 7.66 0.10
CA SER A 89 4.86 8.88 -0.62
C SER A 89 3.48 9.39 -0.18
N HIS A 90 2.50 8.50 0.00
CA HIS A 90 1.18 8.89 0.49
C HIS A 90 1.27 9.45 1.92
N ALA A 91 1.96 8.77 2.83
CA ALA A 91 2.10 9.21 4.22
C ALA A 91 2.76 10.59 4.32
N GLN A 92 3.84 10.80 3.56
CA GLN A 92 4.52 12.10 3.50
C GLN A 92 3.59 13.19 2.94
N ASN A 93 2.90 12.92 1.83
CA ASN A 93 1.98 13.89 1.23
C ASN A 93 0.79 14.22 2.16
N PHE A 94 0.27 13.21 2.86
CA PHE A 94 -0.78 13.39 3.86
C PHE A 94 -0.32 14.32 4.99
N GLU A 95 0.89 14.12 5.51
CA GLU A 95 1.46 14.94 6.58
C GLU A 95 1.67 16.39 6.16
N LEU A 96 2.15 16.61 4.92
CA LEU A 96 2.30 17.95 4.36
C LEU A 96 0.96 18.66 4.15
N THR A 97 -0.07 17.92 3.70
CA THR A 97 -1.37 18.49 3.35
C THR A 97 -2.23 18.74 4.58
N MET A 98 -2.34 17.74 5.46
CA MET A 98 -3.22 17.76 6.64
C MET A 98 -2.54 18.33 7.88
N LYS A 99 -1.22 18.54 7.85
CA LYS A 99 -0.41 19.02 8.99
C LYS A 99 -0.55 18.18 10.26
N ARG A 100 -0.83 16.88 10.10
CA ARG A 100 -0.93 15.89 11.18
C ARG A 100 -0.29 14.58 10.75
N PRO A 101 0.25 13.78 11.69
CA PRO A 101 0.89 12.49 11.39
C PRO A 101 -0.09 11.53 10.71
N TYR A 102 0.37 10.80 9.69
CA TYR A 102 -0.43 9.74 9.08
C TYR A 102 -0.65 8.57 10.05
N GLY A 103 -1.90 8.13 10.18
CA GLY A 103 -2.34 7.12 11.13
C GLY A 103 -2.06 5.66 10.74
N GLY A 104 -1.59 5.41 9.50
CA GLY A 104 -1.34 4.06 9.00
C GLY A 104 0.07 3.55 9.30
N GLY A 105 0.23 2.23 9.22
CA GLY A 105 1.52 1.55 9.42
C GLY A 105 1.76 0.49 8.35
N LEU A 106 3.02 0.07 8.20
CA LEU A 106 3.41 -0.94 7.21
C LEU A 106 4.24 -2.06 7.86
N ILE A 107 3.84 -3.31 7.64
CA ILE A 107 4.63 -4.51 7.96
C ILE A 107 5.15 -5.10 6.65
N LEU A 108 6.46 -5.22 6.56
CA LEU A 108 7.18 -5.89 5.48
C LEU A 108 7.48 -7.32 5.89
N THR A 109 7.03 -8.27 5.08
CA THR A 109 7.25 -9.71 5.28
C THR A 109 8.15 -10.26 4.19
N GLY A 110 8.91 -11.32 4.46
CA GLY A 110 9.80 -11.96 3.50
C GLY A 110 10.91 -12.73 4.20
N SER A 111 11.54 -13.68 3.50
CA SER A 111 12.66 -14.43 4.05
C SER A 111 13.95 -13.61 3.95
N PRO A 112 14.79 -13.55 5.00
CA PRO A 112 16.03 -12.79 4.97
C PRO A 112 17.11 -13.36 4.04
N SER A 113 16.92 -14.57 3.47
CA SER A 113 17.91 -15.23 2.61
C SER A 113 18.02 -14.64 1.20
N ASP A 114 16.93 -14.10 0.65
CA ASP A 114 16.89 -13.63 -0.75
C ASP A 114 16.12 -12.31 -0.95
N ASP A 115 15.37 -11.84 0.05
CA ASP A 115 14.37 -10.79 -0.10
C ASP A 115 14.57 -9.61 0.88
N GLN A 116 15.80 -9.10 1.08
CA GLN A 116 15.92 -7.81 1.79
C GLN A 116 15.44 -6.65 0.90
N PRO A 117 14.82 -5.60 1.47
CA PRO A 117 14.55 -4.40 0.70
C PRO A 117 15.90 -3.88 0.19
N GLN A 118 15.96 -3.56 -1.10
CA GLN A 118 17.18 -3.03 -1.72
C GLN A 118 17.73 -1.86 -0.89
N ASP A 119 19.04 -1.70 -0.82
CA ASP A 119 19.70 -0.71 0.07
C ASP A 119 19.12 0.71 -0.09
N TYR A 120 18.75 1.09 -1.30
CA TYR A 120 18.11 2.37 -1.57
C TYR A 120 16.75 2.51 -0.86
N ILE A 121 15.92 1.46 -0.86
CA ILE A 121 14.61 1.43 -0.19
C ILE A 121 14.79 1.49 1.31
N MET A 122 15.76 0.75 1.84
CA MET A 122 16.10 0.82 3.26
C MET A 122 16.49 2.24 3.68
N ASN A 123 17.22 2.97 2.85
CA ASN A 123 17.55 4.36 3.14
C ASN A 123 16.31 5.26 3.13
N ILE A 124 15.38 5.06 2.19
CA ILE A 124 14.12 5.81 2.16
C ILE A 124 13.27 5.49 3.40
N ILE A 125 13.15 4.21 3.77
CA ILE A 125 12.39 3.77 4.95
C ILE A 125 12.97 4.38 6.23
N LYS A 126 14.30 4.34 6.41
CA LYS A 126 14.95 4.90 7.61
C LYS A 126 14.65 6.39 7.83
N ASN A 127 14.50 7.14 6.74
CA ASN A 127 14.22 8.57 6.77
C ASN A 127 12.71 8.90 6.78
N ALA A 128 11.84 7.89 6.69
CA ALA A 128 10.41 8.10 6.70
C ALA A 128 9.86 8.31 8.12
N SER A 129 8.84 9.16 8.23
CA SER A 129 8.12 9.40 9.48
C SER A 129 7.06 8.33 9.79
N ALA A 130 6.61 7.59 8.78
CA ALA A 130 5.58 6.57 8.92
C ALA A 130 6.15 5.26 9.52
N PRO A 131 5.45 4.58 10.44
CA PRO A 131 5.92 3.33 11.04
C PRO A 131 6.08 2.20 10.03
N VAL A 132 7.29 1.63 9.93
CA VAL A 132 7.57 0.46 9.08
C VAL A 132 8.29 -0.62 9.89
N LEU A 133 7.71 -1.81 9.98
CA LEU A 133 8.28 -2.97 10.68
C LEU A 133 8.68 -4.06 9.67
N TYR A 134 9.90 -4.60 9.80
CA TYR A 134 10.31 -5.78 9.03
C TYR A 134 10.15 -7.05 9.86
N VAL A 135 9.57 -8.08 9.24
CA VAL A 135 9.29 -9.38 9.84
C VAL A 135 9.90 -10.46 8.93
N PRO A 136 10.96 -11.16 9.38
CA PRO A 136 11.67 -12.16 8.59
C PRO A 136 10.91 -13.50 8.55
N THR A 137 9.64 -13.47 8.16
CA THR A 137 8.79 -14.65 8.01
C THR A 137 7.94 -14.52 6.75
N THR A 138 7.37 -15.64 6.28
CA THR A 138 6.42 -15.61 5.17
C THR A 138 5.20 -14.76 5.53
N THR A 139 4.60 -14.14 4.51
CA THR A 139 3.38 -13.33 4.67
C THR A 139 2.24 -14.12 5.30
N PHE A 140 2.10 -15.41 4.94
CA PHE A 140 1.10 -16.29 5.52
C PHE A 140 1.31 -16.49 7.03
N ALA A 141 2.53 -16.87 7.44
CA ALA A 141 2.84 -17.07 8.86
C ALA A 141 2.72 -15.77 9.67
N ALA A 142 3.06 -14.63 9.07
CA ALA A 142 2.88 -13.32 9.72
C ALA A 142 1.39 -13.01 9.94
N MET A 143 0.55 -13.20 8.93
CA MET A 143 -0.89 -12.98 9.04
C MET A 143 -1.56 -13.93 10.01
N GLU A 144 -1.14 -15.20 10.06
CA GLU A 144 -1.61 -16.19 11.04
C GLU A 144 -1.30 -15.71 12.47
N LYS A 145 -0.04 -15.32 12.75
CA LYS A 145 0.36 -14.77 14.05
C LYS A 145 -0.42 -13.52 14.44
N ILE A 146 -0.61 -12.59 13.50
CA ILE A 146 -1.41 -11.38 13.76
C ILE A 146 -2.85 -11.75 14.09
N THR A 147 -3.44 -12.66 13.33
CA THR A 147 -4.84 -13.08 13.54
C THR A 147 -5.01 -13.75 14.90
N HIS A 148 -4.09 -14.62 15.31
CA HIS A 148 -4.08 -15.19 16.66
C HIS A 148 -3.91 -14.14 17.75
N PHE A 149 -3.04 -13.15 17.51
CA PHE A 149 -2.80 -12.05 18.44
C PHE A 149 -4.03 -11.14 18.60
N THR A 150 -4.73 -10.81 17.51
CA THR A 150 -5.90 -9.91 17.53
C THR A 150 -7.22 -10.62 17.82
N GLY A 151 -7.30 -11.95 17.65
CA GLY A 151 -8.53 -12.73 17.76
C GLY A 151 -9.11 -12.88 19.16
N THR A 152 -8.38 -12.45 20.20
CA THR A 152 -8.80 -12.63 21.61
C THR A 152 -9.51 -11.39 22.19
N SER A 153 -9.47 -10.22 21.53
CA SER A 153 -9.82 -8.95 22.23
C SER A 153 -10.72 -7.92 21.52
N SER A 154 -11.18 -8.08 20.27
CA SER A 154 -12.22 -7.19 19.65
C SER A 154 -12.55 -7.65 18.21
N PRO A 155 -13.67 -7.19 17.57
CA PRO A 155 -14.04 -7.60 16.21
C PRO A 155 -13.10 -6.98 15.15
N PHE A 156 -11.86 -7.45 15.10
CA PHE A 156 -10.89 -7.12 14.07
C PHE A 156 -11.23 -7.87 12.78
N GLN A 157 -11.75 -7.15 11.79
CA GLN A 157 -12.10 -7.74 10.50
C GLN A 157 -10.83 -7.88 9.64
N VAL A 158 -10.16 -9.04 9.72
CA VAL A 158 -9.09 -9.41 8.77
C VAL A 158 -9.71 -9.52 7.39
N SER A 159 -9.58 -8.45 6.60
CA SER A 159 -10.22 -8.34 5.30
C SER A 159 -9.30 -8.94 4.23
N TYR A 160 -9.45 -10.25 3.97
CA TYR A 160 -8.88 -10.88 2.78
C TYR A 160 -9.69 -10.42 1.56
N TRP A 161 -9.15 -9.50 0.77
CA TRP A 161 -9.83 -9.06 -0.44
C TRP A 161 -9.21 -9.77 -1.66
N SER A 162 -9.85 -10.87 -2.07
CA SER A 162 -9.54 -11.60 -3.30
C SER A 162 -10.17 -10.91 -4.51
N ALA A 163 -9.44 -10.87 -5.62
CA ALA A 163 -9.82 -10.21 -6.86
C ALA A 163 -10.73 -11.07 -7.75
N SER A 164 -11.86 -11.55 -7.21
CA SER A 164 -12.76 -12.43 -7.96
C SER A 164 -14.16 -11.86 -8.13
N HIS A 165 -14.30 -10.58 -8.49
CA HIS A 165 -15.56 -10.05 -9.05
C HIS A 165 -15.25 -9.20 -10.28
N LEU A 166 -15.02 -9.88 -11.41
CA LEU A 166 -15.25 -9.33 -12.73
C LEU A 166 -15.62 -10.47 -13.68
N SER A 167 -16.92 -10.72 -13.88
CA SER A 167 -17.48 -11.07 -15.19
C SER A 167 -19.00 -11.22 -15.08
N THR A 168 -19.73 -10.20 -15.52
CA THR A 168 -20.95 -10.43 -16.29
C THR A 168 -20.90 -9.46 -17.47
N PRO A 169 -20.65 -9.93 -18.70
CA PRO A 169 -20.77 -9.07 -19.87
C PRO A 169 -22.24 -8.67 -20.06
N PRO A 170 -22.54 -7.43 -20.49
CA PRO A 170 -23.89 -7.05 -20.85
C PRO A 170 -24.35 -7.86 -22.08
N GLN A 171 -25.53 -8.46 -21.95
CA GLN A 171 -26.25 -9.15 -23.02
C GLN A 171 -26.50 -8.22 -24.22
N PRO A 172 -26.26 -8.65 -25.47
CA PRO A 172 -26.74 -7.92 -26.62
C PRO A 172 -28.26 -8.13 -26.77
N SER A 173 -29.00 -7.03 -26.65
CA SER A 173 -30.43 -6.95 -26.90
C SER A 173 -30.76 -7.32 -28.36
N SER A 174 -31.71 -8.23 -28.49
CA SER A 174 -32.37 -8.68 -29.71
C SER A 174 -32.91 -7.55 -30.60
N ILE A 175 -32.55 -7.56 -31.89
CA ILE A 175 -33.25 -6.83 -32.96
C ILE A 175 -33.71 -7.86 -34.02
N PRO A 176 -34.99 -7.81 -34.47
CA PRO A 176 -35.62 -8.84 -35.31
C PRO A 176 -35.28 -8.75 -36.82
N PRO A 177 -35.60 -9.79 -37.62
CA PRO A 177 -35.18 -9.89 -39.02
C PRO A 177 -36.18 -9.22 -39.98
N MET A 178 -35.69 -8.49 -40.99
CA MET A 178 -36.47 -8.11 -42.17
C MET A 178 -35.67 -8.22 -43.49
N SER A 179 -36.06 -9.23 -44.27
CA SER A 179 -36.30 -9.29 -45.72
C SER A 179 -35.51 -8.39 -46.71
N LYS A 180 -34.72 -9.08 -47.56
CA LYS A 180 -34.60 -9.02 -49.05
C LYS A 180 -35.00 -7.74 -49.82
N ARG A 181 -34.04 -7.18 -50.59
CA ARG A 181 -34.10 -6.86 -52.06
C ARG A 181 -32.72 -6.40 -52.57
N CYS A 182 -32.19 -7.03 -53.62
CA CYS A 182 -31.96 -6.47 -54.99
C CYS A 182 -31.21 -5.12 -55.03
N THR A 183 -30.12 -4.88 -55.77
CA THR A 183 -29.85 -5.25 -57.19
C THR A 183 -28.37 -4.98 -57.56
N ARG A 184 -27.95 -5.66 -58.62
CA ARG A 184 -26.73 -5.69 -59.45
C ARG A 184 -26.12 -4.34 -59.93
N ALA A 185 -24.78 -4.37 -60.14
CA ALA A 185 -23.91 -3.62 -61.09
C ALA A 185 -22.67 -3.10 -60.32
N GLY A 186 -21.41 -3.13 -60.76
CA GLY A 186 -20.76 -3.35 -62.05
C GLY A 186 -19.40 -2.63 -61.98
N SER A 187 -18.43 -3.07 -62.79
CA SER A 187 -17.15 -2.42 -63.16
C SER A 187 -16.00 -2.33 -62.14
N THR A 188 -14.96 -3.14 -62.41
CA THR A 188 -13.60 -2.73 -62.84
C THR A 188 -13.02 -1.43 -62.24
N THR A 189 -11.85 -1.51 -61.58
CA THR A 189 -10.56 -0.97 -62.08
C THR A 189 -9.41 -1.27 -61.11
N ARG A 190 -8.24 -1.47 -61.72
CA ARG A 190 -6.92 -1.89 -61.24
C ARG A 190 -6.04 -0.67 -60.92
N ALA A 191 -5.24 -0.70 -59.85
CA ALA A 191 -3.92 -0.05 -59.71
C ALA A 191 -3.34 -0.44 -58.32
N THR A 192 -2.16 -1.06 -58.13
CA THR A 192 -0.79 -0.57 -58.45
C THR A 192 -0.48 0.69 -57.61
N LEU A 193 0.57 0.85 -56.80
CA LEU A 193 1.72 0.11 -56.28
C LEU A 193 2.45 1.15 -55.36
N THR A 194 3.27 0.69 -54.40
CA THR A 194 4.50 1.36 -53.87
C THR A 194 4.43 2.79 -53.32
N SER A 195 4.58 2.98 -52.00
CA SER A 195 5.84 3.20 -51.26
C SER A 195 6.44 4.61 -51.40
N THR A 196 6.58 5.30 -50.28
CA THR A 196 7.58 6.37 -50.08
C THR A 196 8.03 6.43 -48.62
N PRO A 197 9.25 6.93 -48.36
CA PRO A 197 10.10 6.48 -47.27
C PRO A 197 10.31 7.50 -46.15
N SER A 198 10.91 6.96 -45.09
CA SER A 198 11.49 7.58 -43.90
C SER A 198 12.31 8.85 -44.16
N SER A 199 12.05 9.89 -43.37
CA SER A 199 12.96 11.01 -43.16
C SER A 199 13.50 10.98 -41.72
N SER A 200 14.74 10.52 -41.57
CA SER A 200 15.57 10.71 -40.38
C SER A 200 16.34 12.01 -40.54
N ASN A 201 16.13 13.00 -39.67
CA ASN A 201 17.16 14.01 -39.43
C ASN A 201 16.96 14.78 -38.12
N ARG A 202 18.08 15.25 -37.58
CA ARG A 202 18.30 16.21 -36.47
C ARG A 202 18.60 15.64 -35.08
N GLN A 203 19.90 15.44 -34.83
CA GLN A 203 20.54 16.07 -33.67
C GLN A 203 21.00 17.49 -34.04
N PRO A 204 21.10 18.38 -33.05
CA PRO A 204 22.43 18.91 -32.74
C PRO A 204 22.72 18.95 -31.24
N ALA A 205 23.97 18.63 -30.90
CA ALA A 205 24.55 18.80 -29.58
C ALA A 205 25.14 20.21 -29.45
N THR A 206 24.83 20.90 -28.35
CA THR A 206 25.51 22.13 -27.95
C THR A 206 25.80 22.12 -26.45
N ALA A 207 27.11 22.07 -26.16
CA ALA A 207 27.89 22.70 -25.10
C ALA A 207 27.25 23.01 -23.74
N TRP A 208 27.88 22.58 -22.64
CA TRP A 208 28.12 23.43 -21.46
C TRP A 208 29.43 23.03 -20.76
N THR A 209 30.27 24.04 -20.56
CA THR A 209 31.56 24.07 -19.86
C THR A 209 31.33 24.63 -18.46
N GLN A 210 31.90 24.04 -17.41
CA GLN A 210 32.19 24.60 -16.08
C GLN A 210 32.94 23.49 -15.32
N GLY A 211 34.00 23.70 -14.54
CA GLY A 211 34.52 24.87 -13.85
C GLY A 211 35.02 24.39 -12.47
N ASN A 212 36.28 24.70 -12.17
CA ASN A 212 37.06 24.34 -10.97
C ASN A 212 36.37 24.49 -9.60
N ASN A 213 36.76 23.64 -8.63
CA ASN A 213 37.46 24.00 -7.36
C ASN A 213 37.61 22.75 -6.46
N SER A 214 38.82 22.35 -6.02
CA SER A 214 39.53 22.77 -4.78
C SER A 214 38.67 22.50 -3.52
N SER A 215 39.06 21.85 -2.42
CA SER A 215 40.35 21.45 -1.84
C SER A 215 40.07 20.65 -0.53
N LEU A 216 41.01 19.79 -0.12
CA LEU A 216 41.06 19.02 1.14
C LEU A 216 41.54 19.89 2.35
N PRO A 217 41.54 19.38 3.61
CA PRO A 217 41.45 20.13 4.89
C PRO A 217 42.84 20.34 5.55
N PRO A 218 42.99 20.94 6.77
CA PRO A 218 42.78 20.24 8.06
C PRO A 218 42.43 21.13 9.30
N THR A 219 42.04 20.50 10.42
CA THR A 219 42.59 20.72 11.79
C THR A 219 42.21 19.56 12.69
#